data_AF-A0AAQ3K1H6-F1
#
_entry.id   AF-A0AAQ3K1H6-F1
#
_cell.length_a   1.000
_cell.length_b   1.000
_cell.length_c   1.000
_cell.angle_alpha   90.00
_cell.angle_beta   90.00
_cell.angle_gamma   90.00
#
_symmetry.space_group_name_H-M   'P 1'
#
loop_
_entity.id
_entity.type
_entity.pdbx_description
1 polymer ?
#
loop_
_entity_poly.entity_id
_entity_poly.type
_entity_poly.pdbx_seq_one_letter_code
_entity_poly.pdbx_strand_id
1 'polypeptide(L)'
;MDRVLKSARSSGSLNLSNRSLDEIPEEVYKNLESQGADDKWWEAVELQRLILAHNNLEVLKEDLRNLSMLTVLNVSYNKLSSLPAAIGELPLLKALDVSFNSLTAIPEEIGSATSLVKLDCSNNQIKELPCSLGRCLDLSELKASNNFLTELPHELANCSKLNKLEVEGNKLKLFTENMLMSWTSLTELNAAKNLLTSIPNSIGLLVKLIRLDLHQNKISAIPSSIMGCSSLAEFYMGTNLLSTLPPEIGALSCLGTLDLHANQLKEYPVEACKLRLSVLDLSNNSLSGLPAEIGTMTTLRKLLLTGNPMRTLRSSLVSGPTPILLKYLRSRLSSHEESGSGTSKTMKDEQIAMAARSSLSSKELNLSGLGLTTVPPAVWETEEVVKVDLSRNSIEVLPKELSNCSSLQALILSGNRIREWPGAVLSTLPILNCLKMDNNPMAQLSCNDLQALTTIKVLDLSGNKSSLPESFSFSSLPQLEELYLRRMQLNEFPTGLVTLQRLQILDLSQNNLVSLPQEIKGLTSLTELDLSDNNIPVLPPEMGLLESSLQVLKLDGNPLRSIRRTILDRGTKAILKYLKDKLPDSVQ
;
A
#
# COMPACT_ATOMS: atom_id res chain seq x y z
N MET A 1 -7.12 57.57 -8.40
CA MET A 1 -8.15 56.87 -7.60
C MET A 1 -9.42 56.61 -8.43
N ASP A 2 -9.94 57.63 -9.11
CA ASP A 2 -11.30 57.65 -9.67
C ASP A 2 -11.64 56.53 -10.66
N ARG A 3 -10.72 56.16 -11.56
CA ARG A 3 -10.96 55.02 -12.49
C ARG A 3 -11.19 53.70 -11.76
N VAL A 4 -10.49 53.49 -10.64
CA VAL A 4 -10.57 52.25 -9.86
C VAL A 4 -11.86 52.23 -9.03
N LEU A 5 -12.25 53.38 -8.48
CA LEU A 5 -13.52 53.55 -7.76
C LEU A 5 -14.71 53.40 -8.72
N LYS A 6 -14.65 53.95 -9.93
CA LYS A 6 -15.69 53.73 -10.97
C LYS A 6 -15.80 52.26 -11.36
N SER A 7 -14.68 51.57 -11.54
CA SER A 7 -14.68 50.12 -11.81
C SER A 7 -15.25 49.32 -10.65
N ALA A 8 -14.93 49.67 -9.40
CA ALA A 8 -15.49 49.01 -8.22
C ALA A 8 -17.01 49.17 -8.12
N ARG A 9 -17.55 50.34 -8.53
CA ARG A 9 -19.00 50.58 -8.59
C ARG A 9 -19.72 49.70 -9.62
N SER A 10 -19.05 49.28 -10.69
CA SER A 10 -19.66 48.32 -11.64
C SER A 10 -19.58 46.86 -11.17
N SER A 11 -18.60 46.52 -10.32
CA SER A 11 -18.28 45.12 -9.99
C SER A 11 -18.59 44.72 -8.55
N GLY A 12 -18.87 45.68 -7.66
CA GLY A 12 -18.96 45.47 -6.22
C GLY A 12 -17.63 45.05 -5.58
N SER A 13 -16.49 45.18 -6.28
CA SER A 13 -15.18 44.76 -5.78
C SER A 13 -14.13 45.84 -5.98
N LEU A 14 -13.49 46.24 -4.88
CA LEU A 14 -12.41 47.21 -4.86
C LEU A 14 -11.13 46.56 -4.37
N ASN A 15 -10.09 46.60 -5.20
CA ASN A 15 -8.75 46.15 -4.85
C ASN A 15 -7.77 47.32 -4.90
N LEU A 16 -7.21 47.65 -3.75
CA LEU A 16 -6.21 48.70 -3.53
C LEU A 16 -4.93 48.12 -2.92
N SER A 17 -4.61 46.85 -3.17
CA SER A 17 -3.39 46.24 -2.65
C SER A 17 -2.11 46.80 -3.28
N ASN A 18 -0.99 46.72 -2.55
CA ASN A 18 0.34 47.13 -3.02
C ASN A 18 0.42 48.58 -3.51
N ARG A 19 -0.23 49.51 -2.80
CA ARG A 19 -0.26 50.93 -3.17
C ARG A 19 0.47 51.84 -2.20
N SER A 20 1.10 51.25 -1.17
CA SER A 20 1.78 51.99 -0.11
C SER A 20 0.87 53.01 0.56
N LEU A 21 -0.42 52.67 0.72
CA LEU A 21 -1.40 53.54 1.36
C LEU A 21 -1.14 53.61 2.87
N ASP A 22 -1.03 54.82 3.41
CA ASP A 22 -0.97 55.06 4.86
C ASP A 22 -2.38 55.21 5.46
N GLU A 23 -3.34 55.71 4.66
CA GLU A 23 -4.76 55.79 5.01
C GLU A 23 -5.66 55.31 3.86
N ILE A 24 -6.87 54.88 4.21
CA ILE A 24 -7.91 54.53 3.25
C ILE A 24 -8.60 55.82 2.81
N PRO A 25 -8.73 56.10 1.49
CA PRO A 25 -9.42 57.30 1.01
C PRO A 25 -10.88 57.35 1.46
N GLU A 26 -11.33 58.53 1.89
CA GLU A 26 -12.70 58.76 2.38
C GLU A 26 -13.79 58.37 1.37
N GLU A 27 -13.48 58.42 0.08
CA GLU A 27 -14.40 58.02 -0.98
C GLU A 27 -14.75 56.53 -0.95
N VAL A 28 -13.93 55.70 -0.30
CA VAL A 28 -14.18 54.26 -0.13
C VAL A 28 -15.31 54.02 0.88
N TYR A 29 -15.39 54.83 1.94
CA TYR A 29 -16.38 54.70 3.02
C TYR A 29 -17.73 55.36 2.71
N LYS A 30 -17.81 56.10 1.61
CA LYS A 30 -19.02 56.82 1.21
C LYS A 30 -20.04 55.86 0.60
N ASN A 31 -21.24 55.82 1.20
CA ASN A 31 -22.37 55.10 0.64
C ASN A 31 -22.83 55.71 -0.68
N LEU A 32 -23.46 54.88 -1.51
CA LEU A 32 -23.92 55.24 -2.85
C LEU A 32 -24.88 56.45 -2.86
N GLU A 33 -25.60 56.68 -1.76
CA GLU A 33 -26.51 57.82 -1.57
C GLU A 33 -25.79 59.18 -1.40
N SER A 34 -24.48 59.19 -1.13
CA SER A 34 -23.74 60.39 -0.73
C SER A 34 -22.94 61.10 -1.83
N GLN A 35 -23.02 60.66 -3.09
CA GLN A 35 -22.27 61.27 -4.21
C GLN A 35 -23.17 61.77 -5.35
N GLY A 36 -22.88 63.00 -5.79
CA GLY A 36 -23.73 63.87 -6.60
C GLY A 36 -24.22 63.33 -7.96
N ALA A 37 -25.26 64.01 -8.44
CA ALA A 37 -26.24 63.65 -9.45
C ALA A 37 -25.76 63.40 -10.91
N ASP A 38 -24.46 63.28 -11.18
CA ASP A 38 -23.93 63.29 -12.56
C ASP A 38 -23.50 61.92 -13.12
N ASP A 39 -23.27 60.91 -12.27
CA ASP A 39 -22.98 59.54 -12.72
C ASP A 39 -24.21 58.64 -12.42
N LYS A 40 -24.54 57.71 -13.33
CA LYS A 40 -25.70 56.79 -13.27
C LYS A 40 -25.71 55.92 -12.01
N TRP A 41 -26.08 56.50 -10.88
CA TRP A 41 -25.99 55.89 -9.55
C TRP A 41 -26.88 54.65 -9.39
N TRP A 42 -27.92 54.51 -10.22
CA TRP A 42 -28.78 53.32 -10.29
C TRP A 42 -28.10 52.09 -10.93
N GLU A 43 -27.00 52.26 -11.67
CA GLU A 43 -26.18 51.15 -12.23
C GLU A 43 -25.07 50.72 -11.25
N ALA A 44 -24.87 51.44 -10.16
CA ALA A 44 -23.77 51.20 -9.24
C ALA A 44 -24.14 50.16 -8.17
N VAL A 45 -23.24 49.20 -7.98
CA VAL A 45 -23.33 48.11 -7.02
C VAL A 45 -22.60 48.52 -5.75
N GLU A 46 -23.24 48.31 -4.60
CA GLU A 46 -22.59 48.51 -3.29
C GLU A 46 -21.38 47.59 -3.12
N LEU A 47 -20.41 48.05 -2.34
CA LEU A 47 -19.13 47.36 -2.22
C LEU A 47 -19.29 46.06 -1.42
N GLN A 48 -19.07 44.92 -2.09
CA GLN A 48 -19.14 43.59 -1.50
C GLN A 48 -17.77 43.01 -1.15
N ARG A 49 -16.71 43.42 -1.85
CA ARG A 49 -15.35 42.93 -1.61
C ARG A 49 -14.36 44.09 -1.56
N LEU A 50 -13.68 44.25 -0.43
CA LEU A 50 -12.65 45.27 -0.21
C LEU A 50 -11.32 44.58 0.10
N ILE A 51 -10.33 44.80 -0.77
CA ILE A 51 -8.97 44.26 -0.63
C ILE A 51 -7.99 45.42 -0.51
N LEU A 52 -7.33 45.50 0.64
CA LEU A 52 -6.39 46.54 1.04
C LEU A 52 -5.04 45.93 1.47
N ALA A 53 -4.75 44.70 1.04
CA ALA A 53 -3.56 43.96 1.45
C ALA A 53 -2.25 44.65 1.02
N HIS A 54 -1.16 44.43 1.75
CA HIS A 54 0.17 44.97 1.42
C HIS A 54 0.19 46.50 1.29
N ASN A 55 -0.24 47.19 2.33
CA ASN A 55 -0.17 48.64 2.46
C ASN A 55 0.51 49.01 3.80
N ASN A 56 0.48 50.28 4.18
CA ASN A 56 1.08 50.81 5.40
C ASN A 56 0.02 51.25 6.43
N LEU A 57 -1.21 50.71 6.35
CA LEU A 57 -2.33 51.18 7.16
C LEU A 57 -2.06 50.92 8.65
N GLU A 58 -2.11 51.97 9.47
CA GLU A 58 -1.94 51.88 10.93
C GLU A 58 -3.27 51.76 11.68
N VAL A 59 -4.34 52.35 11.13
CA VAL A 59 -5.68 52.38 11.72
C VAL A 59 -6.75 52.15 10.65
N LEU A 60 -7.80 51.43 11.03
CA LEU A 60 -9.02 51.29 10.23
C LEU A 60 -10.11 52.17 10.86
N LYS A 61 -10.72 53.07 10.07
CA LYS A 61 -11.74 54.02 10.53
C LYS A 61 -13.06 53.31 10.86
N GLU A 62 -13.80 53.86 11.83
CA GLU A 62 -15.15 53.39 12.21
C GLU A 62 -16.18 53.58 11.07
N ASP A 63 -15.89 54.41 10.08
CA ASP A 63 -16.72 54.59 8.89
C ASP A 63 -16.85 53.31 8.04
N LEU A 64 -16.09 52.26 8.36
CA LEU A 64 -16.28 50.92 7.82
C LEU A 64 -17.73 50.43 7.98
N ARG A 65 -18.45 50.84 9.04
CA ARG A 65 -19.86 50.51 9.28
C ARG A 65 -20.79 50.91 8.14
N ASN A 66 -20.40 51.88 7.31
CA ASN A 66 -21.21 52.33 6.18
C ASN A 66 -21.31 51.22 5.10
N LEU A 67 -20.32 50.34 5.00
CA LEU A 67 -20.22 49.29 3.98
C LEU A 67 -21.10 48.07 4.29
N SER A 68 -22.40 48.27 4.43
CA SER A 68 -23.38 47.27 4.89
C SER A 68 -23.43 45.98 4.04
N MET A 69 -23.08 46.06 2.75
CA MET A 69 -23.06 44.93 1.81
C MET A 69 -21.71 44.20 1.75
N LEU A 70 -20.74 44.58 2.59
CA LEU A 70 -19.42 44.00 2.56
C LEU A 70 -19.43 42.54 3.00
N THR A 71 -18.98 41.66 2.10
CA THR A 71 -18.90 40.21 2.32
C THR A 71 -17.46 39.73 2.55
N VAL A 72 -16.49 40.41 1.96
CA VAL A 72 -15.07 40.08 2.10
C VAL A 72 -14.29 41.34 2.41
N LEU A 73 -13.56 41.32 3.51
CA LEU A 73 -12.60 42.35 3.89
C LEU A 73 -11.22 41.71 4.04
N ASN A 74 -10.26 42.17 3.26
CA ASN A 74 -8.87 41.78 3.38
C ASN A 74 -8.01 43.02 3.64
N VAL A 75 -7.41 43.09 4.82
CA VAL A 75 -6.48 44.14 5.26
C VAL A 75 -5.14 43.52 5.71
N SER A 76 -4.77 42.37 5.17
CA SER A 76 -3.54 41.67 5.55
C SER A 76 -2.27 42.40 5.12
N TYR A 77 -1.13 42.09 5.75
CA TYR A 77 0.14 42.77 5.48
C TYR A 77 0.03 44.30 5.57
N ASN A 78 -0.40 44.77 6.73
CA ASN A 78 -0.47 46.20 7.09
C ASN A 78 0.22 46.41 8.45
N LYS A 79 0.02 47.57 9.07
CA LYS A 79 0.60 47.93 10.38
C LYS A 79 -0.49 48.17 11.44
N LEU A 80 -1.66 47.55 11.27
CA LEU A 80 -2.80 47.79 12.16
C LEU A 80 -2.47 47.38 13.60
N SER A 81 -2.69 48.28 14.56
CA SER A 81 -2.53 48.00 15.99
C SER A 81 -3.81 47.52 16.66
N SER A 82 -4.96 47.92 16.13
CA SER A 82 -6.29 47.55 16.60
C SER A 82 -7.28 47.45 15.45
N LEU A 83 -8.41 46.80 15.71
CA LEU A 83 -9.55 46.76 14.81
C LEU A 83 -10.71 47.59 15.42
N PRO A 84 -11.46 48.34 14.61
CA PRO A 84 -12.59 49.13 15.06
C PRO A 84 -13.80 48.25 15.43
N ALA A 85 -14.68 48.79 16.28
CA ALA A 85 -15.92 48.14 16.67
C ALA A 85 -16.87 47.93 15.47
N ALA A 86 -16.79 48.84 14.48
CA ALA A 86 -17.55 48.78 13.23
C ALA A 86 -17.48 47.44 12.47
N ILE A 87 -16.48 46.57 12.70
CA ILE A 87 -16.44 45.24 12.08
C ILE A 87 -17.65 44.39 12.49
N GLY A 88 -18.13 44.54 13.73
CA GLY A 88 -19.33 43.87 14.20
C GLY A 88 -20.62 44.39 13.57
N GLU A 89 -20.59 45.58 12.97
CA GLU A 89 -21.72 46.23 12.30
C GLU A 89 -21.83 45.85 10.82
N LEU A 90 -21.03 44.88 10.33
CA LEU A 90 -21.07 44.37 8.97
C LEU A 90 -21.90 43.06 8.88
N PRO A 91 -23.22 43.13 8.64
CA PRO A 91 -24.11 41.97 8.79
C PRO A 91 -23.85 40.84 7.78
N LEU A 92 -23.29 41.18 6.62
CA LEU A 92 -23.04 40.25 5.52
C LEU A 92 -21.58 39.79 5.41
N LEU A 93 -20.72 40.17 6.36
CA LEU A 93 -19.30 39.82 6.34
C LEU A 93 -19.13 38.31 6.49
N LYS A 94 -18.59 37.67 5.46
CA LYS A 94 -18.33 36.22 5.41
C LYS A 94 -16.86 35.88 5.59
N ALA A 95 -15.96 36.75 5.12
CA ALA A 95 -14.53 36.51 5.21
C ALA A 95 -13.79 37.78 5.66
N LEU A 96 -13.04 37.65 6.75
CA LEU A 96 -12.18 38.69 7.29
C LEU A 96 -10.74 38.18 7.37
N ASP A 97 -9.83 38.86 6.67
CA ASP A 97 -8.39 38.61 6.72
C ASP A 97 -7.69 39.86 7.25
N VAL A 98 -7.15 39.75 8.46
CA VAL A 98 -6.37 40.76 9.19
C VAL A 98 -4.98 40.23 9.52
N SER A 99 -4.52 39.20 8.80
CA SER A 99 -3.23 38.55 9.05
C SER A 99 -2.04 39.47 8.75
N PHE A 100 -0.88 39.20 9.36
CA PHE A 100 0.35 40.00 9.18
C PHE A 100 0.12 41.49 9.50
N ASN A 101 -0.30 41.75 10.74
CA ASN A 101 -0.47 43.09 11.31
C ASN A 101 0.18 43.14 12.70
N SER A 102 -0.08 44.18 13.49
CA SER A 102 0.39 44.34 14.87
C SER A 102 -0.75 44.33 15.90
N LEU A 103 -1.84 43.60 15.61
CA LEU A 103 -3.04 43.59 16.45
C LEU A 103 -2.76 42.95 17.81
N THR A 104 -3.17 43.62 18.89
CA THR A 104 -3.04 43.08 20.25
C THR A 104 -4.28 42.32 20.73
N ALA A 105 -5.44 42.57 20.12
CA ALA A 105 -6.73 41.95 20.43
C ALA A 105 -7.66 42.02 19.21
N ILE A 106 -8.66 41.14 19.19
CA ILE A 106 -9.83 41.24 18.31
C ILE A 106 -11.00 41.82 19.13
N PRO A 107 -11.75 42.80 18.63
CA PRO A 107 -12.86 43.43 19.36
C PRO A 107 -13.98 42.44 19.67
N GLU A 108 -14.68 42.63 20.79
CA GLU A 108 -15.84 41.81 21.20
C GLU A 108 -17.03 41.95 20.23
N GLU A 109 -17.06 43.03 19.45
CA GLU A 109 -18.08 43.25 18.44
C GLU A 109 -17.99 42.24 17.28
N ILE A 110 -16.87 41.52 17.11
CA ILE A 110 -16.75 40.48 16.07
C ILE A 110 -17.86 39.42 16.15
N GLY A 111 -18.36 39.12 17.35
CA GLY A 111 -19.46 38.17 17.54
C GLY A 111 -20.81 38.64 17.00
N SER A 112 -20.94 39.92 16.65
CA SER A 112 -22.13 40.46 15.97
C SER A 112 -22.12 40.18 14.46
N ALA A 113 -20.94 39.88 13.87
CA ALA A 113 -20.82 39.43 12.48
C ALA A 113 -21.23 37.95 12.36
N THR A 114 -22.52 37.66 12.51
CA THR A 114 -23.06 36.28 12.57
C THR A 114 -22.90 35.49 11.27
N SER A 115 -22.78 36.18 10.13
CA SER A 115 -22.51 35.59 8.81
C SER A 115 -21.05 35.17 8.58
N LEU A 116 -20.16 35.40 9.55
CA LEU A 116 -18.74 35.17 9.39
C LEU A 116 -18.44 33.67 9.25
N VAL A 117 -17.84 33.32 8.11
CA VAL A 117 -17.47 31.94 7.73
C VAL A 117 -15.95 31.74 7.90
N LYS A 118 -15.15 32.76 7.59
CA LYS A 118 -13.69 32.70 7.61
C LYS A 118 -13.10 33.87 8.36
N LEU A 119 -12.25 33.58 9.33
CA LEU A 119 -11.45 34.57 10.05
C LEU A 119 -9.97 34.19 10.00
N ASP A 120 -9.14 35.05 9.42
CA ASP A 120 -7.68 34.94 9.49
C ASP A 120 -7.10 36.14 10.24
N CYS A 121 -6.59 35.89 11.44
CA CYS A 121 -5.87 36.84 12.28
C CYS A 121 -4.44 36.39 12.58
N SER A 122 -3.87 35.55 11.72
CA SER A 122 -2.53 34.98 11.91
C SER A 122 -1.42 36.04 11.84
N ASN A 123 -0.27 35.79 12.47
CA ASN A 123 0.88 36.69 12.50
C ASN A 123 0.52 38.08 13.04
N ASN A 124 0.05 38.10 14.28
CA ASN A 124 -0.28 39.30 15.04
C ASN A 124 0.30 39.17 16.47
N GLN A 125 -0.12 40.03 17.39
CA GLN A 125 0.29 40.03 18.80
C GLN A 125 -0.89 39.75 19.74
N ILE A 126 -1.88 38.98 19.26
CA ILE A 126 -3.15 38.75 19.95
C ILE A 126 -2.92 37.87 21.19
N LYS A 127 -3.38 38.33 22.35
CA LYS A 127 -3.24 37.62 23.63
C LYS A 127 -4.41 36.69 23.93
N GLU A 128 -5.60 37.06 23.51
CA GLU A 128 -6.84 36.33 23.72
C GLU A 128 -7.79 36.54 22.54
N LEU A 129 -8.62 35.53 22.27
CA LEU A 129 -9.74 35.67 21.34
C LEU A 129 -10.99 36.02 22.16
N PRO A 130 -11.84 36.94 21.66
CA PRO A 130 -13.03 37.38 22.39
C PRO A 130 -14.05 36.25 22.55
N CYS A 131 -14.73 36.19 23.70
CA CYS A 131 -15.74 35.15 23.98
C CYS A 131 -16.93 35.24 23.00
N SER A 132 -17.23 36.45 22.53
CA SER A 132 -18.26 36.72 21.51
C SER A 132 -18.05 35.98 20.19
N LEU A 133 -16.82 35.55 19.86
CA LEU A 133 -16.54 34.78 18.63
C LEU A 133 -17.38 33.49 18.54
N GLY A 134 -17.76 32.92 19.70
CA GLY A 134 -18.68 31.77 19.76
C GLY A 134 -20.09 32.05 19.24
N ARG A 135 -20.47 33.30 18.97
CA ARG A 135 -21.74 33.68 18.33
C ARG A 135 -21.72 33.57 16.81
N CYS A 136 -20.55 33.47 16.19
CA CYS A 136 -20.40 33.25 14.75
C CYS A 136 -20.67 31.77 14.42
N LEU A 137 -21.95 31.38 14.39
CA LEU A 137 -22.38 29.99 14.22
C LEU A 137 -22.03 29.39 12.84
N ASP A 138 -21.79 30.25 11.84
CA ASP A 138 -21.40 29.87 10.48
C ASP A 138 -19.88 29.76 10.28
N LEU A 139 -19.09 30.02 11.33
CA LEU A 139 -17.63 29.99 11.27
C LEU A 139 -17.14 28.57 10.94
N SER A 140 -16.46 28.46 9.80
CA SER A 140 -15.93 27.19 9.29
C SER A 140 -14.40 27.16 9.22
N GLU A 141 -13.75 28.31 9.07
CA GLU A 141 -12.29 28.41 9.04
C GLU A 141 -11.82 29.50 10.01
N LEU A 142 -11.05 29.11 11.02
CA LEU A 142 -10.39 30.01 11.96
C LEU A 142 -8.88 29.82 11.89
N LYS A 143 -8.17 30.89 11.52
CA LYS A 143 -6.71 30.93 11.50
C LYS A 143 -6.23 32.04 12.43
N ALA A 144 -5.52 31.65 13.48
CA ALA A 144 -4.95 32.53 14.49
C ALA A 144 -3.50 32.14 14.80
N SER A 145 -2.78 31.60 13.81
CA SER A 145 -1.41 31.13 13.98
C SER A 145 -0.43 32.28 14.26
N ASN A 146 0.68 32.01 14.94
CA ASN A 146 1.73 32.98 15.30
C ASN A 146 1.16 34.21 16.03
N ASN A 147 0.59 33.96 17.20
CA ASN A 147 0.08 34.96 18.14
C ASN A 147 0.58 34.64 19.56
N PHE A 148 -0.01 35.26 20.59
CA PHE A 148 0.32 35.01 22.00
C PHE A 148 -0.83 34.37 22.78
N LEU A 149 -1.73 33.65 22.10
CA LEU A 149 -2.91 33.04 22.72
C LEU A 149 -2.50 32.03 23.80
N THR A 150 -3.02 32.21 25.01
CA THR A 150 -2.79 31.27 26.13
C THR A 150 -3.87 30.19 26.23
N GLU A 151 -5.08 30.51 25.77
CA GLU A 151 -6.24 29.62 25.71
C GLU A 151 -7.18 30.04 24.58
N LEU A 152 -8.13 29.15 24.26
CA LEU A 152 -9.25 29.46 23.39
C LEU A 152 -10.49 29.69 24.27
N PRO A 153 -11.38 30.66 23.93
CA PRO A 153 -12.58 30.91 24.72
C PRO A 153 -13.52 29.70 24.70
N HIS A 154 -14.10 29.36 25.85
CA HIS A 154 -14.98 28.19 25.99
C HIS A 154 -16.17 28.22 25.03
N GLU A 155 -16.67 29.42 24.73
CA GLU A 155 -17.78 29.69 23.81
C GLU A 155 -17.46 29.31 22.36
N LEU A 156 -16.19 29.16 21.97
CA LEU A 156 -15.81 28.69 20.63
C LEU A 156 -16.31 27.27 20.34
N ALA A 157 -16.67 26.51 21.39
CA ALA A 157 -17.39 25.26 21.25
C ALA A 157 -18.73 25.42 20.52
N ASN A 158 -19.36 26.60 20.48
CA ASN A 158 -20.61 26.81 19.76
C ASN A 158 -20.46 26.81 18.22
N CYS A 159 -19.25 27.04 17.71
CA CYS A 159 -18.95 27.02 16.28
C CYS A 159 -18.86 25.58 15.73
N SER A 160 -19.98 24.85 15.71
CA SER A 160 -20.04 23.44 15.31
C SER A 160 -19.76 23.16 13.83
N LYS A 161 -19.80 24.21 12.99
CA LYS A 161 -19.45 24.15 11.55
C LYS A 161 -17.94 24.30 11.29
N LEU A 162 -17.13 24.44 12.34
CA LEU A 162 -15.69 24.57 12.20
C LEU A 162 -15.10 23.34 11.50
N ASN A 163 -14.49 23.61 10.34
CA ASN A 163 -13.88 22.63 9.46
C ASN A 163 -12.34 22.70 9.54
N LYS A 164 -11.81 23.91 9.71
CA LYS A 164 -10.36 24.15 9.76
C LYS A 164 -10.00 25.09 10.89
N LEU A 165 -9.08 24.63 11.74
CA LEU A 165 -8.53 25.40 12.86
C LEU A 165 -7.00 25.41 12.79
N GLU A 166 -6.43 26.60 12.59
CA GLU A 166 -4.98 26.83 12.60
C GLU A 166 -4.63 27.78 13.76
N VAL A 167 -3.97 27.26 14.79
CA VAL A 167 -3.53 27.99 15.99
C VAL A 167 -2.05 27.71 16.29
N GLU A 168 -1.28 27.40 15.26
CA GLU A 168 0.17 27.13 15.36
C GLU A 168 0.89 28.30 16.03
N GLY A 169 1.96 28.06 16.78
CA GLY A 169 2.87 29.13 17.21
C GLY A 169 2.23 30.06 18.25
N ASN A 170 1.48 29.50 19.18
CA ASN A 170 0.84 30.19 20.30
C ASN A 170 1.37 29.65 21.64
N LYS A 171 0.68 29.95 22.75
CA LYS A 171 1.01 29.50 24.11
C LYS A 171 -0.10 28.64 24.71
N LEU A 172 -0.89 27.95 23.87
CA LEU A 172 -2.01 27.12 24.30
C LEU A 172 -1.52 25.96 25.17
N LYS A 173 -2.16 25.75 26.32
CA LYS A 173 -1.79 24.69 27.28
C LYS A 173 -2.67 23.44 27.19
N LEU A 174 -3.93 23.60 26.81
CA LEU A 174 -4.90 22.51 26.70
C LEU A 174 -6.00 22.85 25.71
N PHE A 175 -6.62 21.82 25.16
CA PHE A 175 -7.95 21.87 24.56
C PHE A 175 -8.97 21.33 25.56
N THR A 176 -10.17 21.90 25.58
CA THR A 176 -11.24 21.39 26.44
C THR A 176 -12.01 20.28 25.74
N GLU A 177 -12.55 19.32 26.51
CA GLU A 177 -13.36 18.22 25.95
C GLU A 177 -14.57 18.77 25.16
N ASN A 178 -15.26 19.79 25.71
CA ASN A 178 -16.45 20.40 25.09
C ASN A 178 -16.18 20.97 23.69
N MET A 179 -15.01 21.55 23.46
CA MET A 179 -14.64 22.06 22.13
C MET A 179 -14.58 20.94 21.10
N LEU A 180 -13.83 19.87 21.39
CA LEU A 180 -13.65 18.76 20.45
C LEU A 180 -14.93 17.93 20.29
N MET A 181 -15.79 17.87 21.30
CA MET A 181 -17.12 17.25 21.17
C MET A 181 -18.01 17.98 20.16
N SER A 182 -17.84 19.28 19.98
CA SER A 182 -18.68 20.09 19.08
C SER A 182 -18.14 20.15 17.66
N TRP A 183 -16.82 20.23 17.48
CA TRP A 183 -16.16 20.40 16.17
C TRP A 183 -16.11 19.12 15.34
N THR A 184 -17.18 18.32 15.32
CA THR A 184 -17.29 17.06 14.56
C THR A 184 -17.14 17.21 13.04
N SER A 185 -17.21 18.45 12.53
CA SER A 185 -16.99 18.77 11.12
C SER A 185 -15.52 19.04 10.76
N LEU A 186 -14.60 19.04 11.73
CA LEU A 186 -13.20 19.42 11.54
C LEU A 186 -12.47 18.42 10.63
N THR A 187 -11.87 18.90 9.54
CA THR A 187 -10.97 18.14 8.67
C THR A 187 -9.51 18.46 8.93
N GLU A 188 -9.19 19.66 9.41
CA GLU A 188 -7.82 20.10 9.64
C GLU A 188 -7.67 20.80 10.99
N LEU A 189 -6.78 20.27 11.82
CA LEU A 189 -6.36 20.89 13.10
C LEU A 189 -4.85 21.06 13.10
N ASN A 190 -4.37 22.30 13.03
CA ASN A 190 -2.98 22.64 13.27
C ASN A 190 -2.85 23.42 14.58
N ALA A 191 -2.27 22.78 15.59
CA ALA A 191 -1.93 23.40 16.87
C ALA A 191 -0.47 23.14 17.24
N ALA A 192 0.40 23.05 16.24
CA ALA A 192 1.82 22.89 16.44
C ALA A 192 2.46 24.11 17.15
N LYS A 193 3.66 23.95 17.69
CA LYS A 193 4.42 25.03 18.36
C LYS A 193 3.62 25.71 19.47
N ASN A 194 3.02 24.91 20.34
CA ASN A 194 2.26 25.36 21.49
C ASN A 194 2.85 24.75 22.79
N LEU A 195 2.11 24.85 23.89
CA LEU A 195 2.49 24.31 25.20
C LEU A 195 1.53 23.18 25.63
N LEU A 196 0.88 22.50 24.68
CA LEU A 196 -0.12 21.48 24.96
C LEU A 196 0.51 20.31 25.71
N THR A 197 -0.09 19.89 26.83
CA THR A 197 0.42 18.78 27.65
C THR A 197 -0.26 17.44 27.37
N SER A 198 -1.46 17.46 26.80
CA SER A 198 -2.25 16.26 26.51
C SER A 198 -3.22 16.50 25.35
N ILE A 199 -3.71 15.41 24.78
CA ILE A 199 -4.81 15.39 23.82
C ILE A 199 -6.06 14.91 24.56
N PRO A 200 -7.19 15.64 24.54
CA PRO A 200 -8.42 15.22 25.21
C PRO A 200 -9.01 13.95 24.59
N ASN A 201 -9.76 13.17 25.38
CA ASN A 201 -10.33 11.90 24.90
C ASN A 201 -11.37 12.12 23.80
N SER A 202 -12.03 13.28 23.76
CA SER A 202 -13.01 13.63 22.73
C SER A 202 -12.43 13.76 21.32
N ILE A 203 -11.10 13.70 21.14
CA ILE A 203 -10.47 13.66 19.80
C ILE A 203 -11.04 12.55 18.91
N GLY A 204 -11.44 11.41 19.52
CA GLY A 204 -12.04 10.28 18.80
C GLY A 204 -13.38 10.58 18.12
N LEU A 205 -14.04 11.69 18.47
CA LEU A 205 -15.30 12.12 17.83
C LEU A 205 -15.07 12.84 16.50
N LEU A 206 -13.82 13.23 16.19
CA LEU A 206 -13.46 13.94 14.96
C LEU A 206 -13.29 12.96 13.79
N VAL A 207 -14.37 12.26 13.43
CA VAL A 207 -14.34 11.21 12.39
C VAL A 207 -13.98 11.72 11.00
N LYS A 208 -14.14 13.03 10.75
CA LYS A 208 -13.79 13.70 9.47
C LYS A 208 -12.38 14.28 9.44
N LEU A 209 -11.62 14.18 10.54
CA LEU A 209 -10.28 14.76 10.63
C LEU A 209 -9.35 14.06 9.65
N ILE A 210 -8.76 14.83 8.74
CA ILE A 210 -7.82 14.36 7.71
C ILE A 210 -6.39 14.66 8.13
N ARG A 211 -6.15 15.85 8.71
CA ARG A 211 -4.83 16.29 9.15
C ARG A 211 -4.86 16.77 10.58
N LEU A 212 -4.01 16.18 11.41
CA LEU A 212 -3.76 16.58 12.79
C LEU A 212 -2.28 16.93 12.95
N ASP A 213 -2.00 18.19 13.22
CA ASP A 213 -0.65 18.69 13.44
C ASP A 213 -0.49 19.24 14.85
N LEU A 214 0.31 18.55 15.65
CA LEU A 214 0.59 18.83 17.06
C LEU A 214 2.11 18.84 17.33
N HIS A 215 2.94 19.02 16.29
CA HIS A 215 4.39 19.02 16.46
C HIS A 215 4.86 20.17 17.38
N GLN A 216 6.01 20.02 18.03
CA GLN A 216 6.58 21.04 18.94
C GLN A 216 5.61 21.44 20.07
N ASN A 217 5.19 20.45 20.85
CA ASN A 217 4.36 20.63 22.04
C ASN A 217 4.98 19.92 23.25
N LYS A 218 4.24 19.78 24.35
CA LYS A 218 4.65 19.08 25.57
C LYS A 218 3.79 17.83 25.82
N ILE A 219 3.26 17.21 24.76
CA ILE A 219 2.32 16.10 24.87
C ILE A 219 3.07 14.85 25.31
N SER A 220 2.60 14.21 26.39
CA SER A 220 3.24 13.03 26.98
C SER A 220 2.62 11.70 26.54
N ALA A 221 1.36 11.70 26.10
CA ALA A 221 0.64 10.51 25.65
C ALA A 221 -0.43 10.85 24.60
N ILE A 222 -0.71 9.86 23.74
CA ILE A 222 -1.85 9.87 22.81
C ILE A 222 -2.95 9.00 23.44
N PRO A 223 -4.20 9.49 23.55
CA PRO A 223 -5.31 8.72 24.12
C PRO A 223 -5.73 7.57 23.19
N SER A 224 -6.24 6.48 23.76
CA SER A 224 -6.73 5.32 23.00
C SER A 224 -7.92 5.68 22.07
N SER A 225 -8.67 6.72 22.42
CA SER A 225 -9.78 7.23 21.61
C SER A 225 -9.36 7.75 20.23
N ILE A 226 -8.05 7.93 19.97
CA ILE A 226 -7.53 8.30 18.65
C ILE A 226 -8.03 7.36 17.55
N MET A 227 -8.34 6.10 17.86
CA MET A 227 -8.92 5.13 16.92
C MET A 227 -10.21 5.60 16.24
N GLY A 228 -10.94 6.54 16.85
CA GLY A 228 -12.16 7.11 16.27
C GLY A 228 -11.92 8.06 15.08
N CYS A 229 -10.69 8.58 14.91
CA CYS A 229 -10.32 9.45 13.78
C CYS A 229 -10.13 8.65 12.48
N SER A 230 -11.18 7.99 12.00
CA SER A 230 -11.12 7.02 10.89
C SER A 230 -10.70 7.60 9.55
N SER A 231 -10.85 8.91 9.34
CA SER A 231 -10.44 9.62 8.11
C SER A 231 -9.01 10.18 8.17
N LEU A 232 -8.29 10.01 9.28
CA LEU A 232 -6.99 10.65 9.50
C LEU A 232 -5.94 10.10 8.52
N ALA A 233 -5.37 10.99 7.71
CA ALA A 233 -4.39 10.69 6.68
C ALA A 233 -2.98 11.17 7.05
N GLU A 234 -2.89 12.31 7.75
CA GLU A 234 -1.64 12.92 8.19
C GLU A 234 -1.67 13.21 9.69
N PHE A 235 -0.71 12.64 10.42
CA PHE A 235 -0.58 12.86 11.86
C PHE A 235 0.86 13.25 12.22
N TYR A 236 1.03 14.50 12.65
CA TYR A 236 2.33 15.07 13.02
C TYR A 236 2.40 15.29 14.53
N MET A 237 3.29 14.54 15.18
CA MET A 237 3.51 14.53 16.63
C MET A 237 4.99 14.75 16.97
N GLY A 238 5.80 15.21 16.02
CA GLY A 238 7.22 15.42 16.19
C GLY A 238 7.56 16.44 17.29
N THR A 239 8.72 16.32 17.93
CA THR A 239 9.17 17.20 19.01
C THR A 239 8.14 17.31 20.15
N ASN A 240 7.85 16.19 20.80
CA ASN A 240 6.96 16.10 21.95
C ASN A 240 7.62 15.28 23.08
N LEU A 241 6.87 14.89 24.10
CA LEU A 241 7.34 14.11 25.25
C LEU A 241 6.77 12.69 25.26
N LEU A 242 6.40 12.14 24.09
CA LEU A 242 5.79 10.81 23.98
C LEU A 242 6.77 9.72 24.41
N SER A 243 6.36 8.89 25.36
CA SER A 243 7.16 7.75 25.85
C SER A 243 6.71 6.40 25.27
N THR A 244 5.43 6.28 24.95
CA THR A 244 4.79 5.11 24.34
C THR A 244 3.73 5.55 23.32
N LEU A 245 3.30 4.61 22.48
CA LEU A 245 2.15 4.77 21.59
C LEU A 245 1.03 3.82 22.03
N PRO A 246 -0.24 4.24 22.00
CA PRO A 246 -1.37 3.36 22.29
C PRO A 246 -1.51 2.28 21.19
N PRO A 247 -1.79 1.01 21.52
CA PRO A 247 -2.05 -0.04 20.53
C PRO A 247 -3.17 0.31 19.54
N GLU A 248 -4.15 1.08 20.00
CA GLU A 248 -5.33 1.52 19.24
C GLU A 248 -4.97 2.42 18.05
N ILE A 249 -3.76 3.01 18.02
CA ILE A 249 -3.29 3.77 16.86
C ILE A 249 -3.31 2.91 15.59
N GLY A 250 -3.13 1.59 15.72
CA GLY A 250 -3.18 0.62 14.62
C GLY A 250 -4.53 0.52 13.90
N ALA A 251 -5.60 1.09 14.46
CA ALA A 251 -6.93 1.12 13.85
C ALA A 251 -7.11 2.21 12.77
N LEU A 252 -6.16 3.15 12.65
CA LEU A 252 -6.23 4.29 11.71
C LEU A 252 -5.95 3.83 10.27
N SER A 253 -6.97 3.24 9.63
CA SER A 253 -6.82 2.59 8.32
C SER A 253 -6.46 3.52 7.15
N CYS A 254 -6.77 4.82 7.26
CA CYS A 254 -6.48 5.85 6.25
C CYS A 254 -5.13 6.53 6.43
N LEU A 255 -4.41 6.26 7.53
CA LEU A 255 -3.20 6.98 7.87
C LEU A 255 -2.08 6.66 6.88
N GLY A 256 -1.58 7.69 6.21
CA GLY A 256 -0.50 7.59 5.22
C GLY A 256 0.82 8.19 5.72
N THR A 257 0.76 9.23 6.53
CA THR A 257 1.94 9.91 7.07
C THR A 257 1.85 9.97 8.59
N LEU A 258 2.83 9.39 9.27
CA LEU A 258 2.98 9.46 10.72
C LEU A 258 4.38 10.00 11.05
N ASP A 259 4.42 11.19 11.63
CA ASP A 259 5.65 11.82 12.09
C ASP A 259 5.71 11.82 13.62
N LEU A 260 6.69 11.10 14.15
CA LEU A 260 6.97 10.94 15.58
C LEU A 260 8.41 11.33 15.93
N HIS A 261 9.09 12.11 15.09
CA HIS A 261 10.48 12.48 15.32
C HIS A 261 10.68 13.21 16.66
N ALA A 262 11.88 13.16 17.24
CA ALA A 262 12.22 13.92 18.45
C ALA A 262 11.22 13.69 19.61
N ASN A 263 10.99 12.43 19.94
CA ASN A 263 10.19 12.01 21.10
C ASN A 263 11.04 11.11 22.03
N GLN A 264 10.42 10.47 23.02
CA GLN A 264 11.06 9.60 24.00
C GLN A 264 10.62 8.14 23.84
N LEU A 265 10.20 7.73 22.64
CA LEU A 265 9.67 6.39 22.38
C LEU A 265 10.76 5.34 22.60
N LYS A 266 10.47 4.34 23.43
CA LYS A 266 11.36 3.19 23.71
C LYS A 266 11.12 2.02 22.76
N GLU A 267 9.89 1.89 22.30
CA GLU A 267 9.44 0.85 21.39
C GLU A 267 8.37 1.38 20.43
N TYR A 268 8.19 0.68 19.31
CA TYR A 268 7.06 0.86 18.41
C TYR A 268 6.14 -0.36 18.59
N PRO A 269 4.84 -0.18 18.92
CA PRO A 269 3.96 -1.29 19.22
C PRO A 269 3.66 -2.13 17.97
N VAL A 270 3.48 -3.43 18.15
CA VAL A 270 3.21 -4.37 17.06
C VAL A 270 1.88 -4.05 16.37
N GLU A 271 0.89 -3.59 17.12
CA GLU A 271 -0.43 -3.22 16.61
C GLU A 271 -0.36 -2.05 15.62
N ALA A 272 0.57 -1.11 15.81
CA ALA A 272 0.80 -0.01 14.88
C ALA A 272 1.43 -0.46 13.55
N CYS A 273 1.89 -1.71 13.44
CA CYS A 273 2.35 -2.29 12.17
C CYS A 273 1.19 -2.65 11.22
N LYS A 274 -0.07 -2.60 11.69
CA LYS A 274 -1.27 -2.78 10.85
C LYS A 274 -1.57 -1.57 9.95
N LEU A 275 -0.93 -0.43 10.22
CA LEU A 275 -1.12 0.80 9.48
C LEU A 275 -0.61 0.71 8.04
N ARG A 276 -1.31 1.36 7.12
CA ARG A 276 -0.95 1.45 5.70
C ARG A 276 -0.13 2.69 5.39
N LEU A 277 0.90 2.95 6.20
CA LEU A 277 1.74 4.15 6.08
C LEU A 277 2.55 4.15 4.78
N SER A 278 2.75 5.33 4.21
CA SER A 278 3.73 5.66 3.16
C SER A 278 5.00 6.25 3.78
N VAL A 279 4.85 7.10 4.80
CA VAL A 279 5.95 7.76 5.51
C VAL A 279 5.80 7.55 7.02
N LEU A 280 6.86 7.05 7.65
CA LEU A 280 7.00 6.91 9.10
C LEU A 280 8.32 7.53 9.54
N ASP A 281 8.25 8.61 10.33
CA ASP A 281 9.43 9.22 10.94
C ASP A 281 9.50 8.87 12.42
N LEU A 282 10.50 8.08 12.79
CA LEU A 282 10.82 7.69 14.16
C LEU A 282 12.17 8.24 14.61
N SER A 283 12.75 9.20 13.88
CA SER A 283 14.07 9.73 14.17
C SER A 283 14.14 10.42 15.53
N ASN A 284 15.34 10.48 16.12
CA ASN A 284 15.61 11.12 17.40
C ASN A 284 14.68 10.65 18.54
N ASN A 285 14.52 9.34 18.66
CA ASN A 285 13.79 8.70 19.76
C ASN A 285 14.75 7.86 20.62
N SER A 286 14.21 7.09 21.57
CA SER A 286 14.96 6.18 22.45
C SER A 286 14.82 4.71 22.04
N LEU A 287 14.57 4.43 20.76
CA LEU A 287 14.32 3.07 20.27
C LEU A 287 15.61 2.23 20.34
N SER A 288 15.54 1.08 21.00
CA SER A 288 16.64 0.11 21.06
C SER A 288 16.58 -0.93 19.93
N GLY A 289 15.40 -1.11 19.36
CA GLY A 289 15.09 -2.02 18.27
C GLY A 289 13.73 -1.73 17.66
N LEU A 290 13.35 -2.53 16.68
CA LEU A 290 12.06 -2.46 16.00
C LEU A 290 11.38 -3.84 16.02
N PRO A 291 10.05 -3.90 16.15
CA PRO A 291 9.31 -5.14 15.94
C PRO A 291 9.52 -5.64 14.49
N ALA A 292 9.61 -6.96 14.33
CA ALA A 292 9.85 -7.57 13.03
C ALA A 292 8.65 -7.39 12.08
N GLU A 293 7.47 -7.17 12.66
CA GLU A 293 6.18 -6.90 12.03
C GLU A 293 6.16 -5.60 11.21
N ILE A 294 7.04 -4.63 11.48
CA ILE A 294 7.23 -3.47 10.57
C ILE A 294 7.58 -3.95 9.15
N GLY A 295 8.27 -5.08 9.01
CA GLY A 295 8.58 -5.71 7.72
C GLY A 295 7.33 -6.10 6.90
N THR A 296 6.15 -6.18 7.51
CA THR A 296 4.87 -6.47 6.84
C THR A 296 4.20 -5.24 6.23
N MET A 297 4.66 -4.04 6.58
CA MET A 297 4.14 -2.76 6.07
C MET A 297 4.61 -2.52 4.62
N THR A 298 3.98 -3.19 3.66
CA THR A 298 4.35 -3.14 2.24
C THR A 298 4.13 -1.78 1.58
N THR A 299 3.28 -0.92 2.16
CA THR A 299 3.03 0.44 1.67
C THR A 299 4.12 1.44 2.06
N LEU A 300 4.99 1.09 3.01
CA LEU A 300 5.94 2.02 3.61
C LEU A 300 7.10 2.30 2.67
N ARG A 301 7.17 3.55 2.18
CA ARG A 301 8.19 4.02 1.23
C ARG A 301 9.37 4.66 1.93
N LYS A 302 9.11 5.36 3.04
CA LYS A 302 10.12 6.12 3.78
C LYS A 302 9.99 5.85 5.27
N LEU A 303 11.03 5.23 5.83
CA LEU A 303 11.19 4.98 7.27
C LEU A 303 12.46 5.70 7.75
N LEU A 304 12.32 6.66 8.65
CA LEU A 304 13.44 7.41 9.23
C LEU A 304 13.69 6.96 10.67
N LEU A 305 14.93 6.58 10.98
CA LEU A 305 15.34 6.00 12.27
C LEU A 305 16.60 6.65 12.86
N THR A 306 17.16 7.65 12.20
CA THR A 306 18.38 8.34 12.61
C THR A 306 18.25 8.90 14.03
N GLY A 307 19.32 8.89 14.82
CA GLY A 307 19.30 9.43 16.18
C GLY A 307 18.65 8.54 17.25
N ASN A 308 18.43 7.25 16.95
CA ASN A 308 18.02 6.25 17.94
C ASN A 308 19.20 5.38 18.41
N PRO A 309 19.22 4.92 19.67
CA PRO A 309 20.22 3.99 20.20
C PRO A 309 19.97 2.55 19.71
N MET A 310 19.93 2.33 18.40
CA MET A 310 19.64 1.05 17.75
C MET A 310 20.74 0.03 18.02
N ARG A 311 20.54 -0.87 18.99
CA ARG A 311 21.51 -1.93 19.35
C ARG A 311 21.31 -3.21 18.55
N THR A 312 20.08 -3.46 18.12
CA THR A 312 19.66 -4.73 17.49
C THR A 312 19.84 -4.76 15.97
N LEU A 313 20.11 -3.60 15.35
CA LEU A 313 20.23 -3.41 13.91
C LEU A 313 21.59 -2.79 13.55
N ARG A 314 22.20 -3.24 12.45
CA ARG A 314 23.45 -2.66 11.93
C ARG A 314 23.20 -1.23 11.44
N SER A 315 24.16 -0.34 11.64
CA SER A 315 24.06 1.08 11.23
C SER A 315 23.72 1.27 9.75
N SER A 316 24.27 0.42 8.87
CA SER A 316 24.01 0.46 7.42
C SER A 316 22.56 0.15 7.03
N LEU A 317 21.82 -0.59 7.87
CA LEU A 317 20.38 -0.86 7.67
C LEU A 317 19.51 0.28 8.21
N VAL A 318 19.99 0.97 9.25
CA VAL A 318 19.28 2.10 9.89
C VAL A 318 19.34 3.35 9.01
N SER A 319 20.47 3.62 8.35
CA SER A 319 20.64 4.74 7.41
C SER A 319 20.41 4.37 5.94
N GLY A 320 20.14 3.08 5.66
CA GLY A 320 19.98 2.56 4.31
C GLY A 320 18.57 2.72 3.73
N PRO A 321 18.35 2.28 2.47
CA PRO A 321 17.03 2.31 1.85
C PRO A 321 15.99 1.49 2.62
N THR A 322 14.82 2.09 2.85
CA THR A 322 13.70 1.47 3.59
C THR A 322 13.35 0.04 3.12
N PRO A 323 13.26 -0.28 1.81
CA PRO A 323 12.89 -1.63 1.37
C PRO A 323 13.84 -2.75 1.86
N ILE A 324 15.13 -2.44 1.99
CA ILE A 324 16.13 -3.43 2.45
C ILE A 324 15.92 -3.73 3.93
N LEU A 325 15.68 -2.70 4.74
CA LEU A 325 15.37 -2.85 6.15
C LEU A 325 14.06 -3.63 6.36
N LEU A 326 13.02 -3.34 5.57
CA LEU A 326 11.75 -4.08 5.65
C LEU A 326 11.91 -5.56 5.29
N LYS A 327 12.70 -5.87 4.24
CA LYS A 327 13.03 -7.25 3.88
C LYS A 327 13.78 -7.96 5.01
N TYR A 328 14.74 -7.28 5.63
CA TYR A 328 15.50 -7.81 6.77
C TYR A 328 14.58 -8.13 7.96
N LEU A 329 13.73 -7.18 8.38
CA LEU A 329 12.79 -7.38 9.48
C LEU A 329 11.82 -8.54 9.19
N ARG A 330 11.31 -8.63 7.95
CA ARG A 330 10.43 -9.73 7.52
C ARG A 330 11.10 -11.10 7.64
N SER A 331 12.41 -11.20 7.39
CA SER A 331 13.15 -12.46 7.54
C SER A 331 13.37 -12.90 8.99
N ARG A 332 13.17 -12.01 9.98
CA ARG A 332 13.25 -12.35 11.40
C ARG A 332 11.94 -12.94 11.97
N LEU A 333 10.81 -12.68 11.32
CA LEU A 333 9.53 -13.33 11.69
C LEU A 333 9.59 -14.84 11.46
N SER A 334 10.32 -15.29 10.44
CA SER A 334 10.49 -16.72 10.13
C SER A 334 11.42 -17.48 11.07
N SER A 335 12.14 -16.82 11.99
CA SER A 335 13.14 -17.47 12.87
C SER A 335 12.70 -17.64 14.34
N HIS A 336 11.59 -17.04 14.76
CA HIS A 336 11.17 -17.03 16.18
C HIS A 336 10.12 -18.09 16.55
N GLU A 337 9.61 -18.89 15.61
CA GLU A 337 8.54 -19.87 15.83
C GLU A 337 9.03 -21.31 16.10
N GLU A 338 10.33 -21.52 16.38
CA GLU A 338 10.92 -22.85 16.60
C GLU A 338 10.97 -23.33 18.08
N SER A 339 10.41 -22.60 19.04
CA SER A 339 10.46 -22.99 20.47
C SER A 339 9.13 -22.90 21.20
N GLY A 340 8.34 -23.99 21.19
CA GLY A 340 7.19 -24.17 22.10
C GLY A 340 6.12 -25.16 21.58
N SER A 341 6.28 -26.45 21.84
CA SER A 341 5.31 -27.50 21.44
C SER A 341 4.08 -27.54 22.37
N GLY A 342 2.90 -27.15 21.87
CA GLY A 342 1.63 -27.33 22.60
C GLY A 342 0.34 -26.84 21.91
N THR A 343 0.41 -25.95 20.91
CA THR A 343 -0.74 -25.27 20.27
C THR A 343 -1.08 -25.77 18.85
N SER A 344 -0.47 -26.86 18.40
CA SER A 344 -0.40 -27.27 16.98
C SER A 344 -1.74 -27.54 16.25
N LYS A 345 -2.89 -27.64 16.94
CA LYS A 345 -4.16 -27.96 16.27
C LYS A 345 -4.92 -26.71 15.81
N THR A 346 -4.91 -25.63 16.59
CA THR A 346 -5.65 -24.39 16.29
C THR A 346 -4.98 -23.52 15.24
N MET A 347 -3.64 -23.46 15.21
CA MET A 347 -2.90 -22.67 14.21
C MET A 347 -2.96 -23.26 12.79
N LYS A 348 -3.07 -24.60 12.67
CA LYS A 348 -3.26 -25.26 11.37
C LYS A 348 -4.63 -24.92 10.78
N ASP A 349 -5.68 -24.95 11.59
CA ASP A 349 -7.03 -24.61 11.15
C ASP A 349 -7.15 -23.13 10.72
N GLU A 350 -6.44 -22.22 11.39
CA GLU A 350 -6.39 -20.79 11.01
C GLU A 350 -5.62 -20.55 9.70
N GLN A 351 -4.48 -21.23 9.48
CA GLN A 351 -3.73 -21.15 8.23
C GLN A 351 -4.55 -21.69 7.05
N ILE A 352 -5.29 -22.78 7.25
CA ILE A 352 -6.20 -23.34 6.25
C ILE A 352 -7.33 -22.36 5.96
N ALA A 353 -7.93 -21.74 7.00
CA ALA A 353 -8.98 -20.74 6.84
C ALA A 353 -8.48 -19.43 6.19
N MET A 354 -7.21 -19.08 6.34
CA MET A 354 -6.60 -17.90 5.71
C MET A 354 -6.26 -18.18 4.23
N ALA A 355 -5.78 -19.38 3.91
CA ALA A 355 -5.58 -19.83 2.54
C ALA A 355 -6.91 -19.93 1.77
N ALA A 356 -7.97 -20.45 2.39
CA ALA A 356 -9.33 -20.48 1.82
C ALA A 356 -9.92 -19.07 1.64
N ARG A 357 -9.61 -18.11 2.51
CA ARG A 357 -10.02 -16.70 2.32
C ARG A 357 -9.21 -15.99 1.24
N SER A 358 -7.93 -16.34 1.09
CA SER A 358 -7.05 -15.76 0.08
C SER A 358 -7.36 -16.29 -1.33
N SER A 359 -7.86 -17.52 -1.45
CA SER A 359 -8.25 -18.11 -2.72
C SER A 359 -9.47 -17.43 -3.34
N LEU A 360 -10.39 -16.86 -2.53
CA LEU A 360 -11.55 -16.10 -3.02
C LEU A 360 -11.16 -14.89 -3.89
N SER A 361 -10.05 -14.22 -3.56
CA SER A 361 -9.60 -13.05 -4.32
C SER A 361 -8.59 -13.40 -5.41
N SER A 362 -7.75 -14.41 -5.18
CA SER A 362 -6.62 -14.74 -6.07
C SER A 362 -6.92 -15.85 -7.08
N LYS A 363 -8.01 -16.61 -6.88
CA LYS A 363 -8.33 -17.87 -7.60
C LYS A 363 -7.24 -18.94 -7.47
N GLU A 364 -6.26 -18.74 -6.59
CA GLU A 364 -5.22 -19.71 -6.26
C GLU A 364 -5.36 -20.16 -4.81
N LEU A 365 -5.46 -21.47 -4.60
CA LEU A 365 -5.45 -22.07 -3.27
C LEU A 365 -4.06 -22.66 -3.00
N ASN A 366 -3.31 -22.06 -2.07
CA ASN A 366 -2.00 -22.57 -1.66
C ASN A 366 -2.07 -23.08 -0.21
N LEU A 367 -1.94 -24.40 -0.06
CA LEU A 367 -1.84 -25.13 1.21
C LEU A 367 -0.53 -25.91 1.31
N SER A 368 0.52 -25.46 0.62
CA SER A 368 1.80 -26.16 0.60
C SER A 368 2.51 -26.11 1.97
N GLY A 369 3.19 -27.20 2.34
CA GLY A 369 4.07 -27.23 3.52
C GLY A 369 3.37 -27.25 4.88
N LEU A 370 2.05 -27.45 4.94
CA LEU A 370 1.27 -27.40 6.18
C LEU A 370 1.24 -28.73 6.97
N GLY A 371 1.86 -29.79 6.42
CA GLY A 371 1.88 -31.12 7.03
C GLY A 371 0.51 -31.81 7.04
N LEU A 372 -0.33 -31.55 6.04
CA LEU A 372 -1.67 -32.12 5.92
C LEU A 372 -1.63 -33.61 5.58
N THR A 373 -2.45 -34.42 6.25
CA THR A 373 -2.70 -35.82 5.88
C THR A 373 -3.94 -35.97 4.99
N THR A 374 -4.90 -35.07 5.17
CA THR A 374 -6.12 -34.92 4.37
C THR A 374 -6.42 -33.43 4.23
N VAL A 375 -7.08 -33.03 3.14
CA VAL A 375 -7.49 -31.63 2.97
C VAL A 375 -8.90 -31.45 3.57
N PRO A 376 -9.15 -30.46 4.44
CA PRO A 376 -10.46 -30.29 5.05
C PRO A 376 -11.55 -29.97 4.02
N PRO A 377 -12.77 -30.52 4.18
CA PRO A 377 -13.88 -30.27 3.24
C PRO A 377 -14.23 -28.79 3.06
N ALA A 378 -14.10 -27.99 4.12
CA ALA A 378 -14.43 -26.56 4.15
C ALA A 378 -13.58 -25.69 3.21
N VAL A 379 -12.45 -26.20 2.70
CA VAL A 379 -11.61 -25.48 1.73
C VAL A 379 -12.21 -25.52 0.33
N TRP A 380 -13.08 -26.49 0.06
CA TRP A 380 -13.64 -26.76 -1.28
C TRP A 380 -14.98 -26.05 -1.53
N GLU A 381 -15.35 -25.05 -0.71
CA GLU A 381 -16.58 -24.27 -0.87
C GLU A 381 -16.56 -23.33 -2.09
N THR A 382 -15.41 -23.18 -2.76
CA THR A 382 -15.22 -22.25 -3.87
C THR A 382 -15.11 -22.97 -5.22
N GLU A 383 -16.09 -22.78 -6.11
CA GLU A 383 -16.12 -23.40 -7.45
C GLU A 383 -15.19 -22.73 -8.49
N GLU A 384 -14.64 -21.54 -8.18
CA GLU A 384 -13.86 -20.72 -9.12
C GLU A 384 -12.33 -20.87 -9.03
N VAL A 385 -11.80 -21.84 -8.27
CA VAL A 385 -10.35 -21.99 -8.09
C VAL A 385 -9.70 -22.51 -9.37
N VAL A 386 -8.70 -21.78 -9.86
CA VAL A 386 -7.97 -22.05 -11.10
C VAL A 386 -6.67 -22.83 -10.84
N LYS A 387 -6.06 -22.64 -9.67
CA LYS A 387 -4.82 -23.33 -9.29
C LYS A 387 -4.84 -23.78 -7.84
N VAL A 388 -4.43 -25.01 -7.60
CA VAL A 388 -4.36 -25.64 -6.27
C VAL A 388 -2.96 -26.16 -6.04
N ASP A 389 -2.32 -25.70 -4.97
CA ASP A 389 -1.01 -26.17 -4.50
C ASP A 389 -1.14 -26.86 -3.14
N LEU A 390 -0.99 -28.18 -3.14
CA LEU A 390 -0.98 -29.04 -1.96
C LEU A 390 0.40 -29.66 -1.73
N SER A 391 1.46 -29.08 -2.29
CA SER A 391 2.80 -29.66 -2.22
C SER A 391 3.38 -29.71 -0.81
N ARG A 392 4.39 -30.57 -0.58
CA ARG A 392 5.12 -30.69 0.69
C ARG A 392 4.22 -30.99 1.89
N ASN A 393 3.20 -31.82 1.68
CA ASN A 393 2.30 -32.31 2.72
C ASN A 393 2.53 -33.82 2.95
N SER A 394 1.64 -34.47 3.68
CA SER A 394 1.65 -35.93 3.94
C SER A 394 0.36 -36.59 3.44
N ILE A 395 -0.18 -36.09 2.32
CA ILE A 395 -1.45 -36.57 1.74
C ILE A 395 -1.25 -37.94 1.10
N GLU A 396 -2.10 -38.90 1.44
CA GLU A 396 -2.08 -40.26 0.84
C GLU A 396 -3.13 -40.44 -0.26
N VAL A 397 -4.31 -39.79 -0.13
CA VAL A 397 -5.45 -39.91 -1.06
C VAL A 397 -6.05 -38.53 -1.28
N LEU A 398 -6.43 -38.22 -2.53
CA LEU A 398 -7.11 -36.97 -2.85
C LEU A 398 -8.57 -36.99 -2.39
N PRO A 399 -9.09 -35.86 -1.86
CA PRO A 399 -10.50 -35.74 -1.48
C PRO A 399 -11.40 -35.81 -2.71
N LYS A 400 -12.60 -36.41 -2.56
CA LYS A 400 -13.59 -36.50 -3.66
C LYS A 400 -14.13 -35.12 -4.03
N GLU A 401 -14.14 -34.21 -3.07
CA GLU A 401 -14.58 -32.83 -3.14
C GLU A 401 -13.79 -32.01 -4.17
N LEU A 402 -12.54 -32.39 -4.48
CA LEU A 402 -11.76 -31.76 -5.55
C LEU A 402 -12.45 -31.89 -6.93
N SER A 403 -13.33 -32.88 -7.10
CA SER A 403 -14.13 -33.05 -8.31
C SER A 403 -15.11 -31.90 -8.57
N ASN A 404 -15.41 -31.09 -7.55
CA ASN A 404 -16.31 -29.94 -7.68
C ASN A 404 -15.60 -28.72 -8.30
N CYS A 405 -14.26 -28.71 -8.35
CA CYS A 405 -13.48 -27.59 -8.90
C CYS A 405 -13.40 -27.66 -10.44
N SER A 406 -14.55 -27.43 -11.12
CA SER A 406 -14.66 -27.49 -12.58
C SER A 406 -13.77 -26.47 -13.33
N SER A 407 -13.33 -25.40 -12.64
CA SER A 407 -12.47 -24.34 -13.18
C SER A 407 -10.96 -24.62 -13.02
N LEU A 408 -10.56 -25.77 -12.46
CA LEU A 408 -9.18 -26.05 -12.09
C LEU A 408 -8.30 -26.33 -13.32
N GLN A 409 -7.25 -25.51 -13.49
CA GLN A 409 -6.29 -25.60 -14.59
C GLN A 409 -4.92 -26.12 -14.13
N ALA A 410 -4.54 -25.92 -12.88
CA ALA A 410 -3.25 -26.36 -12.35
C ALA A 410 -3.37 -27.03 -10.97
N LEU A 411 -2.85 -28.24 -10.85
CA LEU A 411 -2.84 -29.02 -9.62
C LEU A 411 -1.41 -29.47 -9.27
N ILE A 412 -0.93 -29.04 -8.10
CA ILE A 412 0.43 -29.32 -7.61
C ILE A 412 0.33 -30.20 -6.36
N LEU A 413 0.83 -31.43 -6.47
CA LEU A 413 0.81 -32.48 -5.45
C LEU A 413 2.24 -32.97 -5.08
N SER A 414 3.26 -32.20 -5.47
CA SER A 414 4.67 -32.51 -5.28
C SER A 414 5.04 -32.81 -3.83
N GLY A 415 5.80 -33.87 -3.56
CA GLY A 415 6.31 -34.18 -2.23
C GLY A 415 5.23 -34.54 -1.21
N ASN A 416 4.33 -35.44 -1.58
CA ASN A 416 3.29 -36.02 -0.72
C ASN A 416 3.52 -37.52 -0.48
N ARG A 417 2.53 -38.23 0.06
CA ARG A 417 2.56 -39.68 0.33
C ARG A 417 1.58 -40.46 -0.53
N ILE A 418 1.25 -39.95 -1.73
CA ILE A 418 0.27 -40.55 -2.64
C ILE A 418 0.84 -41.86 -3.18
N ARG A 419 0.12 -42.96 -2.96
CA ARG A 419 0.55 -44.32 -3.35
C ARG A 419 -0.10 -44.81 -4.64
N GLU A 420 -1.31 -44.36 -4.95
CA GLU A 420 -2.06 -44.81 -6.12
C GLU A 420 -2.42 -43.62 -7.02
N TRP A 421 -2.59 -43.88 -8.30
CA TRP A 421 -3.02 -42.87 -9.26
C TRP A 421 -4.46 -42.42 -8.97
N PRO A 422 -4.72 -41.12 -8.77
CA PRO A 422 -6.05 -40.63 -8.39
C PRO A 422 -6.95 -40.43 -9.63
N GLY A 423 -7.09 -41.46 -10.46
CA GLY A 423 -7.79 -41.39 -11.75
C GLY A 423 -9.25 -40.94 -11.65
N ALA A 424 -9.96 -41.36 -10.59
CA ALA A 424 -11.38 -41.00 -10.38
C ALA A 424 -11.60 -39.50 -10.19
N VAL A 425 -10.65 -38.79 -9.57
CA VAL A 425 -10.73 -37.34 -9.36
C VAL A 425 -10.16 -36.60 -10.57
N LEU A 426 -9.10 -37.10 -11.18
CA LEU A 426 -8.53 -36.47 -12.37
C LEU A 426 -9.47 -36.54 -13.58
N SER A 427 -10.29 -37.59 -13.69
CA SER A 427 -11.29 -37.71 -14.77
C SER A 427 -12.43 -36.71 -14.71
N THR A 428 -12.65 -36.06 -13.57
CA THR A 428 -13.72 -35.07 -13.39
C THR A 428 -13.25 -33.63 -13.65
N LEU A 429 -11.97 -33.42 -13.97
CA LEU A 429 -11.36 -32.11 -14.20
C LEU A 429 -11.11 -31.86 -15.70
N PRO A 430 -12.07 -31.29 -16.45
CA PRO A 430 -12.03 -31.28 -17.92
C PRO A 430 -10.98 -30.33 -18.51
N ILE A 431 -10.55 -29.31 -17.76
CA ILE A 431 -9.66 -28.24 -18.26
C ILE A 431 -8.28 -28.21 -17.58
N LEU A 432 -7.88 -29.33 -16.97
CA LEU A 432 -6.60 -29.42 -16.26
C LEU A 432 -5.43 -29.39 -17.25
N ASN A 433 -4.63 -28.32 -17.20
CA ASN A 433 -3.50 -28.09 -18.09
C ASN A 433 -2.15 -28.46 -17.45
N CYS A 434 -2.03 -28.36 -16.12
CA CYS A 434 -0.78 -28.61 -15.40
C CYS A 434 -1.01 -29.56 -14.23
N LEU A 435 -0.27 -30.66 -14.20
CA LEU A 435 -0.28 -31.64 -13.12
C LEU A 435 1.15 -31.93 -12.66
N LYS A 436 1.44 -31.64 -11.39
CA LYS A 436 2.74 -31.98 -10.77
C LYS A 436 2.54 -32.99 -9.65
N MET A 437 3.14 -34.15 -9.79
CA MET A 437 3.05 -35.26 -8.83
C MET A 437 4.43 -35.83 -8.49
N ASP A 438 5.48 -35.03 -8.63
CA ASP A 438 6.84 -35.44 -8.33
C ASP A 438 7.03 -35.79 -6.84
N ASN A 439 8.01 -36.65 -6.56
CA ASN A 439 8.41 -37.06 -5.22
C ASN A 439 7.25 -37.64 -4.39
N ASN A 440 6.44 -38.51 -4.97
CA ASN A 440 5.46 -39.34 -4.27
C ASN A 440 5.91 -40.82 -4.24
N PRO A 441 5.48 -41.62 -3.26
CA PRO A 441 5.73 -43.07 -3.23
C PRO A 441 4.72 -43.82 -4.12
N MET A 442 4.52 -43.38 -5.36
CA MET A 442 3.48 -43.91 -6.25
C MET A 442 3.83 -45.33 -6.74
N ALA A 443 2.84 -46.23 -6.67
CA ALA A 443 2.86 -47.55 -7.27
C ALA A 443 2.92 -47.46 -8.80
N GLN A 444 2.94 -48.61 -9.47
CA GLN A 444 3.05 -48.69 -10.92
C GLN A 444 1.85 -48.04 -11.63
N LEU A 445 2.07 -47.10 -12.54
CA LEU A 445 1.02 -46.52 -13.40
C LEU A 445 0.63 -47.50 -14.51
N SER A 446 -0.63 -47.46 -14.92
CA SER A 446 -1.15 -48.21 -16.07
C SER A 446 -1.44 -47.27 -17.25
N CYS A 447 -1.41 -47.78 -18.50
CA CYS A 447 -1.65 -46.94 -19.69
C CYS A 447 -3.05 -46.29 -19.72
N ASN A 448 -4.01 -46.86 -18.99
CA ASN A 448 -5.37 -46.34 -18.92
C ASN A 448 -5.48 -45.11 -18.01
N ASP A 449 -4.54 -44.94 -17.07
CA ASP A 449 -4.58 -43.89 -16.06
C ASP A 449 -4.47 -42.47 -16.65
N LEU A 450 -3.78 -42.33 -17.78
CA LEU A 450 -3.59 -41.05 -18.46
C LEU A 450 -4.66 -40.75 -19.52
N GLN A 451 -5.54 -41.70 -19.86
CA GLN A 451 -6.54 -41.50 -20.93
C GLN A 451 -7.49 -40.33 -20.65
N ALA A 452 -7.75 -40.04 -19.37
CA ALA A 452 -8.64 -38.96 -18.96
C ALA A 452 -8.00 -37.56 -19.10
N LEU A 453 -6.68 -37.46 -19.26
CA LEU A 453 -5.91 -36.21 -19.16
C LEU A 453 -5.62 -35.56 -20.53
N THR A 454 -6.60 -35.53 -21.41
CA THR A 454 -6.42 -35.11 -22.82
C THR A 454 -6.02 -33.64 -23.02
N THR A 455 -6.26 -32.79 -22.01
CA THR A 455 -5.97 -31.35 -22.03
C THR A 455 -4.63 -30.97 -21.41
N ILE A 456 -3.90 -31.92 -20.82
CA ILE A 456 -2.64 -31.64 -20.12
C ILE A 456 -1.56 -31.14 -21.09
N LYS A 457 -0.91 -30.05 -20.66
CA LYS A 457 0.27 -29.44 -21.27
C LYS A 457 1.53 -29.67 -20.46
N VAL A 458 1.45 -29.65 -19.13
CA VAL A 458 2.59 -29.83 -18.22
C VAL A 458 2.36 -31.02 -17.30
N LEU A 459 3.24 -32.00 -17.36
CA LEU A 459 3.20 -33.19 -16.52
C LEU A 459 4.55 -33.45 -15.85
N ASP A 460 4.57 -33.47 -14.52
CA ASP A 460 5.75 -33.84 -13.74
C ASP A 460 5.47 -35.08 -12.89
N LEU A 461 6.17 -36.17 -13.20
CA LEU A 461 6.11 -37.45 -12.48
C LEU A 461 7.46 -37.80 -11.83
N SER A 462 8.39 -36.84 -11.73
CA SER A 462 9.76 -37.09 -11.28
C SER A 462 9.85 -37.74 -9.90
N GLY A 463 10.83 -38.61 -9.67
CA GLY A 463 11.12 -39.18 -8.35
C GLY A 463 10.15 -40.27 -7.86
N ASN A 464 9.17 -40.67 -8.67
CA ASN A 464 8.26 -41.78 -8.37
C ASN A 464 8.94 -43.12 -8.74
N LYS A 465 9.79 -43.65 -7.86
CA LYS A 465 10.74 -44.76 -8.17
C LYS A 465 10.14 -46.05 -8.79
N SER A 466 8.83 -46.29 -8.74
CA SER A 466 8.18 -47.54 -9.17
C SER A 466 7.25 -47.42 -10.39
N SER A 467 7.22 -46.28 -11.09
CA SER A 467 5.93 -45.86 -11.64
C SER A 467 5.66 -46.07 -13.15
N LEU A 468 6.56 -46.61 -14.00
CA LEU A 468 6.24 -46.79 -15.43
C LEU A 468 6.54 -48.22 -15.95
N PRO A 469 5.52 -49.00 -16.40
CA PRO A 469 5.75 -50.27 -17.09
C PRO A 469 6.46 -50.06 -18.43
N GLU A 470 7.16 -51.08 -18.92
CA GLU A 470 7.84 -51.05 -20.22
C GLU A 470 6.87 -50.79 -21.39
N SER A 471 5.62 -51.23 -21.28
CA SER A 471 4.57 -50.99 -22.29
C SER A 471 3.85 -49.66 -22.16
N PHE A 472 4.31 -48.76 -21.29
CA PHE A 472 3.65 -47.49 -21.05
C PHE A 472 3.81 -46.54 -22.24
N SER A 473 2.69 -45.97 -22.71
CA SER A 473 2.66 -45.03 -23.83
C SER A 473 2.06 -43.69 -23.43
N PHE A 474 2.77 -42.61 -23.78
CA PHE A 474 2.29 -41.23 -23.59
C PHE A 474 1.46 -40.72 -24.77
N SER A 475 1.17 -41.55 -25.78
CA SER A 475 0.41 -41.15 -26.98
C SER A 475 -1.01 -40.63 -26.70
N SER A 476 -1.55 -40.89 -25.51
CA SER A 476 -2.85 -40.40 -25.05
C SER A 476 -2.86 -38.92 -24.64
N LEU A 477 -1.71 -38.24 -24.62
CA LEU A 477 -1.57 -36.83 -24.21
C LEU A 477 -1.18 -35.92 -25.40
N PRO A 478 -2.07 -35.69 -26.39
CA PRO A 478 -1.71 -35.00 -27.63
C PRO A 478 -1.37 -33.51 -27.46
N GLN A 479 -1.71 -32.91 -26.32
CA GLN A 479 -1.49 -31.49 -26.01
C GLN A 479 -0.21 -31.25 -25.19
N LEU A 480 0.56 -32.29 -24.86
CA LEU A 480 1.69 -32.19 -23.94
C LEU A 480 2.81 -31.30 -24.51
N GLU A 481 3.23 -30.31 -23.73
CA GLU A 481 4.28 -29.33 -24.04
C GLU A 481 5.52 -29.53 -23.13
N GLU A 482 5.33 -29.92 -21.87
CA GLU A 482 6.41 -30.17 -20.91
C GLU A 482 6.22 -31.50 -20.18
N LEU A 483 7.25 -32.33 -20.18
CA LEU A 483 7.27 -33.63 -19.51
C LEU A 483 8.53 -33.81 -18.68
N TYR A 484 8.35 -34.05 -17.37
CA TYR A 484 9.43 -34.29 -16.43
C TYR A 484 9.33 -35.71 -15.85
N LEU A 485 10.36 -36.51 -16.10
CA LEU A 485 10.51 -37.91 -15.70
C LEU A 485 11.86 -38.15 -15.01
N ARG A 486 12.33 -37.17 -14.24
CA ARG A 486 13.63 -37.25 -13.57
C ARG A 486 13.60 -38.31 -12.48
N ARG A 487 14.69 -39.08 -12.31
CA ARG A 487 14.83 -40.05 -11.20
C ARG A 487 13.70 -41.09 -11.17
N MET A 488 13.33 -41.60 -12.34
CA MET A 488 12.26 -42.59 -12.54
C MET A 488 12.76 -44.04 -12.67
N GLN A 489 14.08 -44.26 -12.66
CA GLN A 489 14.71 -45.57 -12.90
C GLN A 489 14.43 -46.16 -14.30
N LEU A 490 14.17 -45.31 -15.31
CA LEU A 490 13.92 -45.75 -16.67
C LEU A 490 15.16 -46.38 -17.31
N ASN A 491 15.04 -47.59 -17.85
CA ASN A 491 16.14 -48.27 -18.56
C ASN A 491 16.10 -48.01 -20.08
N GLU A 492 14.90 -47.77 -20.61
CA GLU A 492 14.64 -47.51 -22.03
C GLU A 492 13.83 -46.23 -22.22
N PHE A 493 13.94 -45.65 -23.41
CA PHE A 493 13.19 -44.46 -23.77
C PHE A 493 11.68 -44.79 -23.86
N PRO A 494 10.79 -44.04 -23.19
CA PRO A 494 9.38 -44.39 -23.13
C PRO A 494 8.70 -44.46 -24.50
N THR A 495 7.87 -45.49 -24.70
CA THR A 495 7.16 -45.69 -25.97
C THR A 495 6.12 -44.60 -26.21
N GLY A 496 5.83 -44.32 -27.49
CA GLY A 496 4.85 -43.32 -27.89
C GLY A 496 5.25 -41.84 -27.68
N LEU A 497 6.30 -41.55 -26.89
CA LEU A 497 6.75 -40.18 -26.61
C LEU A 497 7.17 -39.44 -27.90
N VAL A 498 7.81 -40.13 -28.84
CA VAL A 498 8.19 -39.60 -30.16
C VAL A 498 7.00 -39.12 -31.02
N THR A 499 5.77 -39.47 -30.67
CA THR A 499 4.55 -39.03 -31.38
C THR A 499 4.05 -37.66 -30.92
N LEU A 500 4.60 -37.12 -29.82
CA LEU A 500 4.17 -35.87 -29.20
C LEU A 500 4.79 -34.66 -29.89
N GLN A 501 4.19 -34.26 -31.02
CA GLN A 501 4.71 -33.16 -31.86
C GLN A 501 4.69 -31.78 -31.19
N ARG A 502 4.00 -31.61 -30.06
CA ARG A 502 3.93 -30.33 -29.31
C ARG A 502 4.93 -30.25 -28.15
N LEU A 503 5.64 -31.35 -27.87
CA LEU A 503 6.55 -31.41 -26.74
C LEU A 503 7.73 -30.45 -26.96
N GLN A 504 7.92 -29.53 -26.01
CA GLN A 504 8.96 -28.52 -25.99
C GLN A 504 10.05 -28.87 -24.98
N ILE A 505 9.66 -29.31 -23.78
CA ILE A 505 10.61 -29.63 -22.71
C ILE A 505 10.47 -31.11 -22.35
N LEU A 506 11.58 -31.84 -22.38
CA LEU A 506 11.66 -33.23 -21.96
C LEU A 506 12.83 -33.41 -20.99
N ASP A 507 12.52 -33.68 -19.73
CA ASP A 507 13.52 -34.02 -18.70
C ASP A 507 13.48 -35.53 -18.40
N LEU A 508 14.54 -36.22 -18.81
CA LEU A 508 14.80 -37.64 -18.56
C LEU A 508 16.06 -37.83 -17.71
N SER A 509 16.49 -36.79 -16.99
CA SER A 509 17.71 -36.82 -16.19
C SER A 509 17.65 -37.83 -15.03
N GLN A 510 18.81 -38.29 -14.57
CA GLN A 510 18.94 -39.20 -13.42
C GLN A 510 18.18 -40.52 -13.59
N ASN A 511 18.19 -41.07 -14.79
CA ASN A 511 17.63 -42.39 -15.10
C ASN A 511 18.74 -43.40 -15.44
N ASN A 512 18.36 -44.57 -15.94
CA ASN A 512 19.29 -45.65 -16.33
C ASN A 512 19.28 -45.86 -17.86
N LEU A 513 18.95 -44.83 -18.64
CA LEU A 513 18.81 -44.96 -20.08
C LEU A 513 20.13 -45.38 -20.71
N VAL A 514 20.10 -46.40 -21.57
CA VAL A 514 21.29 -46.92 -22.28
C VAL A 514 21.35 -46.43 -23.72
N SER A 515 20.21 -46.13 -24.34
CA SER A 515 20.13 -45.68 -25.72
C SER A 515 18.92 -44.78 -25.95
N LEU A 516 18.91 -44.12 -27.10
CA LEU A 516 17.78 -43.33 -27.59
C LEU A 516 17.34 -43.88 -28.96
N PRO A 517 16.03 -43.86 -29.27
CA PRO A 517 15.51 -44.29 -30.56
C PRO A 517 15.86 -43.29 -31.67
N GLN A 518 15.97 -43.78 -32.91
CA GLN A 518 16.22 -42.93 -34.09
C GLN A 518 15.01 -42.03 -34.40
N GLU A 519 13.82 -42.47 -33.97
CA GLU A 519 12.54 -41.78 -34.10
C GLU A 519 12.45 -40.51 -33.25
N ILE A 520 13.42 -40.24 -32.37
CA ILE A 520 13.48 -39.01 -31.57
C ILE A 520 13.49 -37.74 -32.44
N LYS A 521 13.94 -37.85 -33.70
CA LYS A 521 13.83 -36.79 -34.72
C LYS A 521 12.41 -36.29 -34.96
N GLY A 522 11.39 -37.08 -34.59
CA GLY A 522 9.98 -36.73 -34.71
C GLY A 522 9.51 -35.63 -33.75
N LEU A 523 10.30 -35.32 -32.71
CA LEU A 523 10.01 -34.28 -31.72
C LEU A 523 10.40 -32.89 -32.24
N THR A 524 9.80 -32.46 -33.34
CA THR A 524 10.18 -31.24 -34.07
C THR A 524 9.95 -29.93 -33.32
N SER A 525 9.16 -29.94 -32.25
CA SER A 525 8.93 -28.77 -31.39
C SER A 525 9.83 -28.73 -30.15
N LEU A 526 10.72 -29.70 -29.97
CA LEU A 526 11.53 -29.84 -28.76
C LEU A 526 12.58 -28.73 -28.68
N THR A 527 12.57 -27.98 -27.59
CA THR A 527 13.47 -26.85 -27.29
C THR A 527 14.48 -27.19 -26.21
N GLU A 528 14.11 -28.01 -25.22
CA GLU A 528 14.98 -28.48 -24.15
C GLU A 528 14.87 -30.00 -23.96
N LEU A 529 16.02 -30.67 -23.98
CA LEU A 529 16.18 -32.08 -23.70
C LEU A 529 17.24 -32.29 -22.64
N ASP A 530 16.82 -32.74 -21.46
CA ASP A 530 17.71 -33.09 -20.37
C ASP A 530 17.87 -34.60 -20.27
N LEU A 531 19.09 -35.07 -20.54
CA LEU A 531 19.48 -36.48 -20.46
C LEU A 531 20.61 -36.67 -19.45
N SER A 532 20.88 -35.69 -18.59
CA SER A 532 22.01 -35.76 -17.66
C SER A 532 21.89 -36.96 -16.72
N ASP A 533 23.01 -37.46 -16.21
CA ASP A 533 23.10 -38.57 -15.26
C ASP A 533 22.35 -39.83 -15.72
N ASN A 534 22.63 -40.28 -16.96
CA ASN A 534 22.15 -41.55 -17.53
C ASN A 534 23.33 -42.48 -17.90
N ASN A 535 23.06 -43.61 -18.56
CA ASN A 535 24.08 -44.58 -18.99
C ASN A 535 24.25 -44.66 -20.51
N ILE A 536 24.07 -43.55 -21.22
CA ILE A 536 24.05 -43.51 -22.69
C ILE A 536 25.50 -43.46 -23.24
N PRO A 537 25.99 -44.46 -24.00
CA PRO A 537 27.33 -44.45 -24.56
C PRO A 537 27.42 -43.76 -25.93
N VAL A 538 26.33 -43.74 -26.69
CA VAL A 538 26.26 -43.20 -28.06
C VAL A 538 24.89 -42.55 -28.29
N LEU A 539 24.89 -41.37 -28.91
CA LEU A 539 23.68 -40.70 -29.38
C LEU A 539 23.39 -41.04 -30.85
N PRO A 540 22.12 -41.24 -31.25
CA PRO A 540 21.77 -41.49 -32.64
C PRO A 540 22.03 -40.24 -33.52
N PRO A 541 22.63 -40.38 -34.72
CA PRO A 541 22.86 -39.28 -35.66
C PRO A 541 21.59 -38.48 -36.01
N GLU A 542 20.44 -39.15 -36.02
CA GLU A 542 19.12 -38.59 -36.33
C GLU A 542 18.72 -37.44 -35.40
N MET A 543 19.27 -37.36 -34.18
CA MET A 543 19.08 -36.20 -33.30
C MET A 543 19.59 -34.90 -33.92
N GLY A 544 20.58 -34.96 -34.83
CA GLY A 544 21.07 -33.79 -35.55
C GLY A 544 20.00 -33.08 -36.39
N LEU A 545 18.91 -33.78 -36.74
CA LEU A 545 17.77 -33.17 -37.44
C LEU A 545 16.94 -32.23 -36.55
N LEU A 546 17.14 -32.26 -35.23
CA LEU A 546 16.53 -31.33 -34.28
C LEU A 546 17.33 -30.02 -34.13
N GLU A 547 18.40 -29.80 -34.91
CA GLU A 547 19.24 -28.59 -34.84
C GLU A 547 18.44 -27.28 -34.95
N SER A 548 17.33 -27.29 -35.70
CA SER A 548 16.48 -26.12 -35.89
C SER A 548 15.58 -25.78 -34.70
N SER A 549 15.24 -26.77 -33.86
CA SER A 549 14.30 -26.60 -32.74
C SER A 549 14.98 -26.66 -31.38
N LEU A 550 15.94 -27.58 -31.19
CA LEU A 550 16.54 -27.91 -29.91
C LEU A 550 17.62 -26.90 -29.51
N GLN A 551 17.33 -26.13 -28.47
CA GLN A 551 18.18 -25.06 -27.96
C GLN A 551 19.10 -25.54 -26.85
N VAL A 552 18.56 -26.37 -25.95
CA VAL A 552 19.25 -26.87 -24.76
C VAL A 552 19.30 -28.39 -24.81
N LEU A 553 20.51 -28.95 -24.84
CA LEU A 553 20.76 -30.38 -24.72
C LEU A 553 21.75 -30.60 -23.58
N LYS A 554 21.30 -31.24 -22.50
CA LYS A 554 22.15 -31.56 -21.35
C LYS A 554 22.47 -33.05 -21.37
N LEU A 555 23.76 -33.37 -21.29
CA LEU A 555 24.30 -34.73 -21.45
C LEU A 555 25.30 -35.10 -20.34
N ASP A 556 25.49 -34.21 -19.37
CA ASP A 556 26.44 -34.40 -18.28
C ASP A 556 26.21 -35.72 -17.55
N GLY A 557 27.26 -36.36 -17.03
CA GLY A 557 27.12 -37.62 -16.29
C GLY A 557 26.88 -38.89 -17.13
N ASN A 558 26.87 -38.82 -18.47
CA ASN A 558 26.78 -40.00 -19.35
C ASN A 558 28.16 -40.52 -19.80
N PRO A 559 28.33 -41.85 -19.99
CA PRO A 559 29.57 -42.46 -20.48
C PRO A 559 29.73 -42.35 -22.01
N LEU A 560 29.55 -41.14 -22.57
CA LEU A 560 29.59 -40.90 -24.02
C LEU A 560 30.97 -41.21 -24.62
N ARG A 561 31.01 -42.11 -25.62
CA ARG A 561 32.24 -42.51 -26.32
C ARG A 561 32.32 -42.00 -27.76
N SER A 562 31.19 -41.63 -28.37
CA SER A 562 31.11 -41.26 -29.79
C SER A 562 31.40 -39.79 -30.10
N ILE A 563 31.28 -38.90 -29.11
CA ILE A 563 31.47 -37.45 -29.28
C ILE A 563 32.68 -37.00 -28.47
N ARG A 564 33.63 -36.32 -29.13
CA ARG A 564 34.82 -35.79 -28.45
C ARG A 564 34.42 -34.70 -27.46
N ARG A 565 35.08 -34.66 -26.31
CA ARG A 565 34.84 -33.66 -25.24
C ARG A 565 34.88 -32.22 -25.73
N THR A 566 35.81 -31.91 -26.65
CA THR A 566 35.93 -30.58 -27.27
C THR A 566 34.71 -30.13 -28.08
N ILE A 567 33.86 -31.07 -28.52
CA ILE A 567 32.60 -30.77 -29.21
C ILE A 567 31.49 -30.59 -28.18
N LEU A 568 31.47 -31.41 -27.12
CA LEU A 568 30.53 -31.26 -26.00
C LEU A 568 30.66 -29.88 -25.34
N ASP A 569 31.89 -29.41 -25.10
CA ASP A 569 32.17 -28.11 -24.47
C ASP A 569 31.73 -26.89 -25.32
N ARG A 570 31.47 -27.08 -26.63
CA ARG A 570 30.98 -26.02 -27.53
C ARG A 570 29.46 -25.86 -27.50
N GLY A 571 28.75 -26.66 -26.70
CA GLY A 571 27.31 -26.56 -26.45
C GLY A 571 26.42 -27.21 -27.52
N THR A 572 25.11 -27.16 -27.28
CA THR A 572 24.06 -27.88 -28.00
C THR A 572 24.21 -27.87 -29.53
N LYS A 573 24.39 -26.68 -30.13
CA LYS A 573 24.45 -26.54 -31.60
C LYS A 573 25.63 -27.30 -32.22
N ALA A 574 26.80 -27.29 -31.57
CA ALA A 574 27.96 -28.00 -32.08
C ALA A 574 27.79 -29.53 -32.02
N ILE A 575 27.10 -30.00 -30.98
CA ILE A 575 26.77 -31.43 -30.81
C ILE A 575 25.77 -31.87 -31.87
N LEU A 576 24.70 -31.12 -32.09
CA LEU A 576 23.68 -31.45 -33.09
C LEU A 576 24.23 -31.42 -34.52
N LYS A 577 25.06 -30.42 -34.85
CA LYS A 577 25.74 -30.36 -36.15
C LYS A 577 26.67 -31.57 -36.36
N TYR A 578 27.45 -31.95 -35.34
CA TYR A 578 28.31 -33.14 -35.42
C TYR A 578 27.52 -34.43 -35.67
N LEU A 579 26.35 -34.57 -35.05
CA LEU A 579 25.46 -35.71 -35.27
C LEU A 579 24.84 -35.68 -36.67
N LYS A 580 24.44 -34.50 -37.16
CA LYS A 580 23.90 -34.32 -38.50
C LYS A 580 24.89 -34.69 -39.59
N ASP A 581 26.16 -34.29 -39.45
CA ASP A 581 27.25 -34.61 -40.38
C ASP A 581 27.55 -36.13 -40.48
N LYS A 582 26.98 -36.95 -39.58
CA LYS A 582 27.11 -38.42 -39.58
C LYS A 582 25.95 -39.14 -40.28
N LEU A 583 24.92 -38.42 -40.73
CA LEU A 583 23.82 -38.99 -41.51
C LEU A 583 24.23 -39.21 -42.98
N PRO A 584 23.74 -40.26 -43.65
CA PRO A 584 23.94 -40.46 -45.09
C PRO A 584 23.34 -39.30 -45.90
N ASP A 585 23.93 -38.95 -47.05
CA ASP A 585 23.46 -37.87 -47.94
C ASP A 585 21.99 -38.02 -48.40
N SER A 586 21.39 -39.21 -48.29
CA SER A 586 19.99 -39.47 -48.59
C SER A 586 19.00 -39.08 -47.47
N VAL A 587 19.49 -38.68 -46.30
CA VAL A 587 18.70 -38.38 -45.08
C VAL A 587 19.00 -36.97 -44.51
N GLN A 588 20.02 -36.28 -45.03
CA GLN A 588 20.49 -34.96 -44.55
C GLN A 588 19.60 -33.77 -44.92
#